data_AF-A0A7K1GIJ4-F1
#
_entry.id   AF-A0A7K1GIJ4-F1
#
_cell.length_a   1.000
_cell.length_b   1.000
_cell.length_c   1.000
_cell.angle_alpha   90.00
_cell.angle_beta   90.00
_cell.angle_gamma   90.00
#
_symmetry.space_group_name_H-M   'P 1'
#
loop_
_entity.id
_entity.type
_entity.pdbx_description
1 polymer ?
#
loop_
_entity_poly.entity_id
_entity_poly.type
_entity_poly.pdbx_seq_one_letter_code
_entity_poly.pdbx_strand_id
1 'polypeptide(L)' 'MKLEKIITFIVLLLFVYGIYNLDAANLWSIRINWFSHLSFILFAAYLVYSVKKAAKQQDQAKSE' A
#
# COMPACT_ATOMS: atom_id res chain seq x y z
N MET A 1 10.42 -7.54 12.67
CA MET A 1 10.03 -8.76 11.91
C MET A 1 8.55 -9.13 12.02
N LYS A 2 7.94 -9.32 13.20
CA LYS A 2 6.52 -9.73 13.30
C LYS A 2 5.53 -8.58 13.02
N LEU A 3 5.75 -7.41 13.64
CA LEU A 3 4.86 -6.25 13.48
C LEU A 3 4.79 -5.73 12.04
N GLU A 4 5.94 -5.68 11.36
CA GLU A 4 6.02 -5.22 9.98
C GLU A 4 5.23 -6.10 9.01
N LYS A 5 5.31 -7.43 9.16
CA LYS A 5 4.51 -8.37 8.36
C LYS A 5 3.00 -8.15 8.58
N ILE A 6 2.59 -7.89 9.83
CA ILE A 6 1.20 -7.58 10.15
C ILE A 6 0.77 -6.27 9.47
N ILE A 7 1.61 -5.23 9.51
CA ILE A 7 1.34 -3.96 8.83
C ILE A 7 1.22 -4.17 7.31
N THR A 8 2.14 -4.92 6.69
CA THR A 8 2.05 -5.28 5.26
C THR A 8 0.72 -5.95 4.97
N PHE A 9 0.32 -6.93 5.78
CA PHE A 9 -0.90 -7.68 5.59
C PHE A 9 -2.15 -6.80 5.71
N ILE A 10 -2.20 -5.92 6.71
CA ILE A 10 -3.30 -4.94 6.88
C ILE A 10 -3.38 -4.00 5.69
N VAL A 11 -2.25 -3.45 5.24
CA VAL A 11 -2.21 -2.54 4.07
C VAL A 11 -2.69 -3.26 2.81
N LEU A 12 -2.28 -4.51 2.61
CA LEU A 12 -2.74 -5.32 1.48
C LEU A 12 -4.24 -5.62 1.54
N LEU A 13 -4.76 -6.00 2.71
CA LEU A 13 -6.20 -6.23 2.89
C LEU A 13 -7.01 -4.96 2.61
N LEU A 14 -6.54 -3.82 3.10
CA LEU A 14 -7.20 -2.54 2.91
C LEU A 14 -7.20 -2.12 1.44
N PHE A 15 -6.11 -2.38 0.72
CA PHE A 15 -6.01 -2.20 -0.73
C PHE A 15 -6.95 -3.13 -1.51
N VAL A 16 -6.98 -4.43 -1.19
CA VAL A 16 -7.89 -5.39 -1.83
C VAL A 16 -9.34 -4.99 -1.61
N TYR A 17 -9.70 -4.60 -0.37
CA TYR A 17 -11.04 -4.13 -0.05
C TYR A 17 -11.40 -2.82 -0.77
N GLY A 18 -10.43 -1.92 -0.93
CA GLY A 18 -10.59 -0.70 -1.72
C GLY A 18 -10.84 -0.98 -3.20
N ILE A 19 -10.15 -1.95 -3.80
CA ILE A 19 -10.42 -2.40 -5.17
C ILE A 19 -11.81 -3.03 -5.27
N TYR A 20 -12.17 -3.89 -4.32
CA TYR A 20 -13.46 -4.59 -4.34
C TYR A 20 -14.66 -3.64 -4.30
N ASN A 21 -14.56 -2.52 -3.55
CA ASN A 21 -15.61 -1.51 -3.48
C ASN A 21 -15.52 -0.42 -4.54
N LEU A 22 -14.56 -0.49 -5.46
CA LEU A 22 -14.39 0.53 -6.48
C LEU A 22 -15.53 0.45 -7.50
N ASP A 23 -16.32 1.51 -7.59
CA ASP A 23 -17.29 1.66 -8.68
C ASP A 23 -16.57 2.07 -9.96
N ALA A 24 -16.39 1.10 -10.85
CA ALA A 24 -15.73 1.29 -12.15
C ALA A 24 -16.50 2.18 -13.12
N ALA A 25 -17.81 2.38 -12.93
CA ALA A 25 -18.59 3.31 -13.74
C ALA A 25 -18.28 4.78 -13.38
N ASN A 26 -17.83 5.02 -12.14
CA ASN A 26 -17.62 6.36 -11.60
C ASN A 26 -16.20 6.55 -11.04
N LEU A 27 -15.17 6.04 -11.72
CA LEU A 27 -13.78 6.03 -11.24
C LEU A 27 -13.29 7.38 -10.71
N TRP A 28 -13.64 8.48 -11.36
CA TRP A 28 -13.19 9.83 -11.00
C TRP A 28 -14.03 10.50 -9.89
N SER A 29 -15.15 9.90 -9.49
CA SER A 29 -16.00 10.45 -8.45
C SER A 29 -15.39 10.19 -7.08
N ILE A 30 -14.72 11.21 -6.54
CA ILE A 30 -14.16 11.18 -5.20
C ILE A 30 -15.25 10.89 -4.17
N ARG A 31 -16.47 11.43 -4.33
CA ARG A 31 -17.57 11.20 -3.37
C ARG A 31 -17.97 9.72 -3.31
N ILE A 32 -18.04 9.04 -4.45
CA ILE A 32 -18.46 7.64 -4.54
C ILE A 32 -17.33 6.71 -4.10
N ASN A 33 -16.12 6.97 -4.61
CA ASN A 33 -14.97 6.08 -4.46
C ASN A 33 -13.94 6.56 -3.43
N TRP A 34 -14.33 7.42 -2.48
CA TRP A 34 -13.39 8.08 -1.55
C TRP A 34 -12.52 7.07 -0.78
N PHE A 35 -13.13 5.96 -0.35
CA PHE A 35 -12.43 4.92 0.41
C PHE A 35 -11.41 4.19 -0.47
N SER A 36 -11.78 3.83 -1.71
CA SER A 36 -10.88 3.22 -2.68
C SER A 36 -9.70 4.14 -2.97
N HIS A 37 -9.94 5.43 -3.21
CA HIS A 37 -8.87 6.41 -3.39
C HIS A 37 -7.94 6.49 -2.18
N LEU A 38 -8.49 6.52 -0.97
CA LEU A 38 -7.71 6.52 0.27
C LEU A 38 -6.85 5.26 0.40
N SER A 39 -7.42 4.09 0.10
CA SER A 39 -6.70 2.81 0.11
C SER A 39 -5.53 2.78 -0.88
N PHE A 40 -5.72 3.36 -2.07
CA PHE A 40 -4.69 3.46 -3.09
C PHE A 40 -3.55 4.39 -2.67
N ILE A 41 -3.87 5.54 -2.07
CA ILE A 41 -2.87 6.48 -1.54
C ILE A 41 -2.05 5.82 -0.42
N LEU A 42 -2.72 5.16 0.53
CA LEU A 42 -2.06 4.46 1.63
C LEU A 42 -1.16 3.34 1.12
N PHE A 43 -1.62 2.55 0.15
CA PHE A 43 -0.82 1.50 -0.47
C PHE A 43 0.39 2.07 -1.20
N ALA A 44 0.23 3.13 -2.00
CA ALA A 44 1.34 3.75 -2.74
C ALA A 44 2.41 4.31 -1.78
N ALA A 45 2.00 5.00 -0.72
CA ALA A 45 2.92 5.51 0.30
C ALA A 45 3.68 4.36 0.99
N TYR A 46 2.97 3.29 1.35
CA TYR A 46 3.57 2.10 1.95
C TYR A 46 4.55 1.40 0.99
N LEU A 47 4.22 1.31 -0.30
CA LEU A 47 5.08 0.73 -1.32
C LEU A 47 6.40 1.51 -1.44
N VAL A 48 6.33 2.84 -1.52
CA VAL A 48 7.54 3.70 -1.57
C VAL A 48 8.39 3.51 -0.32
N TYR A 49 7.77 3.46 0.86
CA TYR A 49 8.47 3.19 2.11
C TYR A 49 9.15 1.80 2.09
N SER A 50 8.43 0.77 1.67
CA SER A 50 8.91 -0.61 1.61
C SER A 50 10.08 -0.77 0.66
N VAL A 51 9.99 -0.20 -0.55
CA VAL A 51 11.07 -0.25 -1.56
C VAL A 51 12.32 0.49 -1.06
N LYS A 52 12.18 1.70 -0.50
CA LYS A 52 13.31 2.45 0.06
C LYS A 52 14.00 1.68 1.19
N LYS A 53 13.22 0.99 2.02
CA LYS A 53 13.76 0.16 3.10
C LYS A 53 14.49 -1.06 2.57
N ALA A 54 13.94 -1.75 1.58
CA ALA A 54 14.57 -2.90 0.93
C ALA A 54 15.92 -2.51 0.29
N ALA A 55 15.97 -1.38 -0.41
CA ALA A 55 17.21 -0.85 -0.99
C ALA A 55 18.29 -0.61 0.08
N LYS A 56 17.94 0.05 1.19
CA LYS A 56 18.89 0.28 2.30
C LYS A 56 19.41 -1.01 2.92
N GLN A 57 18.55 -2.03 3.07
CA GLN A 57 18.95 -3.33 3.61
C GLN A 57 19.88 -4.07 2.64
N GLN A 58 19.67 -3.95 1.34
CA GLN A 58 20.53 -4.54 0.31
C GLN A 58 21.91 -3.87 0.27
N ASP A 59 21.98 -2.54 0.41
CA ASP A 59 23.26 -1.81 0.46
C ASP A 59 24.07 -2.16 1.72
N GLN A 60 23.41 -2.33 2.86
CA GLN A 60 24.04 -2.77 4.11
C GLN A 60 24.59 -4.20 3.98
N ALA A 61 23.82 -5.13 3.42
CA ALA A 61 24.23 -6.52 3.25
C ALA A 61 25.35 -6.73 2.21
N LYS A 62 25.59 -5.76 1.31
CA LYS A 62 26.66 -5.80 0.29
C LYS A 62 27.98 -5.18 0.78
N SER A 63 27.93 -4.46 1.90
CA SER A 63 29.08 -3.76 2.48
C SER A 63 29.77 -4.58 3.60
N GLU A 64 29.23 -5.75 3.91
CA GLU A 64 29.84 -6.82 4.74
C GLU A 64 30.45 -7.89 3.83
#